data_AF-A0A8H5YFN3-F1
#
_entry.id   AF-A0A8H5YFN3-F1
#
_cell.length_a   1.000
_cell.length_b   1.000
_cell.length_c   1.000
_cell.angle_alpha   90.00
_cell.angle_beta   90.00
_cell.angle_gamma   90.00
#
_symmetry.space_group_name_H-M   'P 1'
#
loop_
_entity.id
_entity.type
_entity.pdbx_description
1 polymer ?
#
loop_
_entity_poly.entity_id
_entity_poly.type
_entity_poly.pdbx_seq_one_letter_code
_entity_poly.pdbx_strand_id
1 'polypeptide(L)'
;MGKKRRSHADIEEVLSRPWCYYCERDFEDLKLLISHQKAKHFKCDRCGRRLNTAGGLSVHMNQVHKENLTQVENALPSRQGLEVEIFGMEGIPQDMLDQHRNRILQNFQQAQKDRQIATGNPLPGQGHAQKKIKTESPEELKQRLAEFRKRKQEIAANGGVDPAAAANTETPAQAPFNGSYQTPPQASFDQQQGY
;
A
#
# COMPACT_ATOMS: atom_id res chain seq x y z
N MET A 1 13.90 -0.77 -23.73
CA MET A 1 13.55 -1.90 -22.83
C MET A 1 13.42 -1.37 -21.39
N GLY A 2 12.20 -1.06 -20.95
CA GLY A 2 11.96 -0.64 -19.56
C GLY A 2 11.78 -1.86 -18.66
N LYS A 3 12.68 -2.06 -17.70
CA LYS A 3 12.53 -3.10 -16.68
C LYS A 3 11.30 -2.75 -15.84
N LYS A 4 10.18 -3.46 -16.05
CA LYS A 4 9.01 -3.37 -15.17
C LYS A 4 9.51 -3.59 -13.74
N ARG A 5 9.39 -2.59 -12.88
CA ARG A 5 9.74 -2.73 -11.48
C ARG A 5 8.93 -3.91 -10.95
N ARG A 6 9.61 -4.93 -10.44
CA ARG A 6 8.95 -6.04 -9.76
C ARG A 6 8.17 -5.40 -8.60
N SER A 7 6.84 -5.42 -8.69
CA SER A 7 5.95 -4.72 -7.75
C SER A 7 6.02 -5.31 -6.34
N HIS A 8 6.71 -6.44 -6.17
CA HIS A 8 6.83 -7.13 -4.91
C HIS A 8 8.29 -7.47 -4.64
N ALA A 9 8.76 -7.03 -3.47
CA ALA A 9 10.04 -7.40 -2.91
C ALA A 9 10.09 -8.91 -2.72
N ASP A 10 11.27 -9.49 -2.96
CA ASP A 10 11.53 -10.89 -2.71
C ASP A 10 11.50 -11.17 -1.20
N ILE A 11 11.04 -12.35 -0.79
CA ILE A 11 11.00 -12.72 0.65
C ILE A 11 12.39 -12.65 1.24
N GLU A 12 13.37 -13.14 0.48
CA GLU A 12 14.77 -13.19 0.89
C GLU A 12 15.33 -11.79 1.12
N GLU A 13 14.96 -10.83 0.27
CA GLU A 13 15.34 -9.42 0.43
C GLU A 13 14.76 -8.86 1.74
N VAL A 14 13.48 -9.08 2.01
CA VAL A 14 12.84 -8.60 3.24
C VAL A 14 13.42 -9.26 4.50
N LEU A 15 13.75 -10.55 4.44
CA LEU A 15 14.37 -11.26 5.57
C LEU A 15 15.81 -10.83 5.82
N SER A 16 16.55 -10.42 4.77
CA SER A 16 17.92 -9.96 4.90
C SER A 16 18.04 -8.53 5.46
N ARG A 17 16.95 -7.75 5.42
CA ARG A 17 16.94 -6.36 5.89
C ARG A 17 17.11 -6.29 7.42
N PRO A 18 18.11 -5.56 7.93
CA PRO A 18 18.26 -5.37 9.37
C PRO A 18 17.08 -4.60 9.95
N TRP A 19 16.70 -4.90 11.19
CA TRP A 19 15.52 -4.33 11.83
C TRP A 19 15.81 -3.93 13.28
N CYS A 20 15.05 -2.98 13.82
CA CYS A 20 15.26 -2.48 15.17
C CYS A 20 14.50 -3.30 16.21
N TYR A 21 15.24 -3.92 17.14
CA TYR A 21 14.66 -4.66 18.26
C TYR A 21 13.58 -3.89 19.04
N TYR A 22 13.83 -2.61 19.34
CA TYR A 22 12.96 -1.81 20.22
C TYR A 22 11.67 -1.34 19.56
N CYS A 23 11.66 -1.07 18.24
CA CYS A 23 10.49 -0.52 17.55
C CYS A 23 10.08 -1.25 16.26
N GLU A 24 10.68 -2.39 15.97
CA GLU A 24 10.37 -3.30 14.84
C GLU A 24 10.43 -2.69 13.44
N ARG A 25 11.07 -1.53 13.30
CA ARG A 25 11.25 -0.87 12.00
C ARG A 25 12.35 -1.56 11.19
N ASP A 26 12.13 -1.76 9.90
CA ASP A 26 13.11 -2.27 8.95
C ASP A 26 14.01 -1.16 8.40
N PHE A 27 15.25 -1.52 8.06
CA PHE A 27 16.27 -0.65 7.50
C PHE A 27 16.96 -1.34 6.34
N GLU A 28 17.49 -0.56 5.41
CA GLU A 28 18.24 -1.09 4.25
C GLU A 28 19.64 -1.53 4.66
N ASP A 29 20.25 -0.81 5.61
CA ASP A 29 21.63 -1.00 6.05
C ASP A 29 21.77 -1.06 7.57
N LEU A 30 22.74 -1.85 8.03
CA LEU A 30 23.10 -1.95 9.44
C LEU A 30 23.53 -0.59 10.04
N LYS A 31 24.22 0.24 9.24
CA LYS A 31 24.62 1.60 9.67
C LYS A 31 23.43 2.50 9.94
N LEU A 32 22.37 2.39 9.13
CA LEU A 32 21.13 3.15 9.31
C LEU A 32 20.40 2.68 10.57
N LEU A 33 20.35 1.37 10.80
CA LEU A 33 19.80 0.79 12.03
C LEU A 33 20.55 1.31 13.27
N ILE A 34 21.89 1.27 13.27
CA ILE A 34 22.70 1.76 14.39
C ILE A 34 22.46 3.26 14.63
N SER A 35 22.43 4.08 13.57
CA SER A 35 22.14 5.51 13.67
C SER A 35 20.75 5.76 14.28
N HIS A 36 19.76 4.98 13.85
CA HIS A 36 18.41 5.02 14.39
C HIS A 36 18.35 4.67 15.88
N GLN A 37 19.02 3.59 16.31
CA GLN A 37 19.10 3.20 17.72
C GLN A 37 19.67 4.34 18.58
N LYS A 38 20.77 4.95 18.13
CA LYS A 38 21.40 6.09 18.83
C LYS A 38 20.51 7.33 18.91
N ALA A 39 19.76 7.63 17.84
CA ALA A 39 18.93 8.82 17.76
C ALA A 39 17.61 8.69 18.52
N LYS A 40 16.99 7.50 18.52
CA LYS A 40 15.64 7.28 19.04
C LYS A 40 15.59 6.62 20.42
N HIS A 41 16.45 5.62 20.65
CA HIS A 41 16.39 4.78 21.86
C HIS A 41 17.49 5.13 22.86
N PHE A 42 18.69 5.49 22.39
CA PHE A 42 19.84 5.79 23.25
C PHE A 42 20.11 7.29 23.40
N LYS A 43 19.06 8.11 23.34
CA LYS A 43 19.11 9.55 23.58
C LYS A 43 18.81 9.83 25.05
N CYS A 44 19.72 10.55 25.70
CA CYS A 44 19.48 11.13 27.00
C CYS A 44 18.41 12.22 26.92
N ASP A 45 17.39 12.16 27.78
CA ASP A 45 16.34 13.18 27.79
C ASP A 45 16.71 14.47 28.52
N ARG A 46 17.70 14.42 29.41
CA ARG A 46 18.16 15.60 30.16
C ARG A 46 19.13 16.49 29.37
N CYS A 47 20.17 15.90 28.79
CA CYS A 47 21.21 16.65 28.05
C CYS A 47 21.24 16.37 26.55
N GLY A 48 20.34 15.53 26.02
CA GLY A 48 20.28 15.23 24.59
C GLY A 48 21.45 14.39 24.05
N ARG A 49 22.38 13.97 24.91
CA ARG A 49 23.54 13.17 24.53
C ARG A 49 23.10 11.80 24.00
N ARG A 50 23.68 11.38 22.88
CA ARG A 50 23.40 10.09 22.24
C ARG A 50 24.50 9.10 22.57
N LEU A 51 24.16 7.93 23.08
CA LEU A 51 25.10 6.87 23.40
C LEU A 51 24.92 5.66 22.49
N ASN A 52 25.84 4.69 22.60
CA ASN A 52 25.87 3.53 21.69
C ASN A 52 25.04 2.34 22.18
N THR A 53 24.77 2.24 23.48
CA THR A 53 24.11 1.08 24.12
C THR A 53 23.16 1.52 25.24
N ALA A 54 22.20 0.64 25.57
CA ALA A 54 21.26 0.84 26.67
C ALA A 54 21.95 0.92 28.04
N GLY A 55 22.92 0.03 28.29
CA GLY A 55 23.75 0.06 29.52
C GLY A 55 24.52 1.37 29.66
N GLY A 56 25.10 1.87 28.55
CA GLY A 56 25.76 3.17 28.53
C GLY A 56 24.83 4.32 28.90
N LEU A 57 23.57 4.30 28.43
CA LEU A 57 22.56 5.29 28.78
C LEU A 57 22.18 5.24 30.25
N SER A 58 22.00 4.04 30.81
CA SER A 58 21.72 3.87 32.23
C SER A 58 22.86 4.39 33.11
N VAL A 59 24.12 4.05 32.78
CA VAL A 59 25.30 4.55 33.50
C VAL A 59 25.41 6.07 33.39
N HIS A 60 25.17 6.64 32.20
CA HIS A 60 25.18 8.08 32.01
C HIS A 60 24.12 8.81 32.84
N MET A 61 22.90 8.26 32.92
CA MET A 61 21.84 8.80 33.77
C MET A 61 22.25 8.79 35.24
N ASN A 62 22.79 7.66 35.71
CA ASN A 62 23.20 7.52 37.11
C ASN A 62 24.39 8.45 37.46
N GLN A 63 25.36 8.61 36.56
CA GLN A 63 26.59 9.38 36.83
C GLN A 63 26.43 10.89 36.63
N VAL A 64 25.79 11.32 35.54
CA VAL A 64 25.71 12.73 35.15
C VAL A 64 24.46 13.39 35.71
N HIS A 65 23.35 12.66 35.74
CA HIS A 65 22.05 13.19 36.16
C HIS A 65 21.59 12.67 37.53
N LYS A 66 22.29 11.68 38.11
CA LYS A 66 21.95 11.02 39.38
C LYS A 66 20.54 10.43 39.36
N GLU A 67 20.12 9.95 38.20
CA GLU A 67 18.84 9.30 37.98
C GLU A 67 19.01 7.86 37.54
N ASN A 68 18.11 7.00 38.00
CA ASN A 68 18.10 5.60 37.61
C ASN A 68 17.17 5.40 36.41
N LEU A 69 17.75 5.03 35.27
CA LEU A 69 16.97 4.58 34.12
C LEU A 69 16.55 3.13 34.37
N THR A 70 15.25 2.86 34.34
CA THR A 70 14.69 1.51 34.48
C THR A 70 14.28 0.89 33.16
N GLN A 71 13.94 1.72 32.17
CA GLN A 71 13.37 1.29 30.90
C GLN A 71 13.89 2.15 29.74
N VAL A 72 13.99 1.57 28.55
CA VAL A 72 14.34 2.31 27.33
C VAL A 72 13.09 3.02 26.77
N GLU A 73 13.15 4.34 26.67
CA GLU A 73 12.08 5.16 26.09
C GLU A 73 11.84 4.83 24.60
N ASN A 74 10.58 4.99 24.15
CA ASN A 74 10.14 4.70 22.78
C ASN A 74 10.33 3.25 22.32
N ALA A 75 10.48 2.29 23.24
CA ALA A 75 10.51 0.86 22.96
C ALA A 75 9.13 0.21 23.16
N LEU A 76 8.92 -0.94 22.51
CA LEU A 76 7.73 -1.77 22.75
C LEU A 76 7.70 -2.24 24.21
N PRO A 77 6.51 -2.32 24.85
CA PRO A 77 6.39 -2.70 26.27
C PRO A 77 7.08 -4.01 26.63
N SER A 78 7.08 -4.99 25.72
CA SER A 78 7.74 -6.29 25.95
C SER A 78 9.26 -6.27 25.73
N ARG A 79 9.86 -5.11 25.44
CA ARG A 79 11.27 -4.95 25.01
C ARG A 79 11.96 -3.73 25.62
N GLN A 80 11.42 -3.22 26.73
CA GLN A 80 11.95 -2.04 27.44
C GLN A 80 13.12 -2.34 28.38
N GLY A 81 13.42 -3.62 28.62
CA GLY A 81 14.49 -4.06 29.53
C GLY A 81 15.86 -3.52 29.13
N LEU A 82 16.69 -3.29 30.16
CA LEU A 82 18.07 -2.79 30.03
C LEU A 82 19.09 -3.92 30.06
N GLU A 83 18.67 -5.15 30.38
CA GLU A 83 19.56 -6.31 30.52
C GLU A 83 20.08 -6.86 29.20
N VAL A 84 19.35 -6.63 28.10
CA VAL A 84 19.74 -7.13 26.77
C VAL A 84 20.60 -6.08 26.07
N GLU A 85 21.91 -6.34 25.99
CA GLU A 85 22.84 -5.49 25.26
C GLU A 85 22.78 -5.77 23.77
N ILE A 86 22.12 -4.87 23.03
CA ILE A 86 21.94 -5.00 21.58
C ILE A 86 22.78 -3.94 20.88
N PHE A 87 23.64 -4.38 19.96
CA PHE A 87 24.42 -3.52 19.09
C PHE A 87 24.09 -3.82 17.62
N GLY A 88 23.28 -2.97 17.00
CA GLY A 88 22.75 -3.25 15.68
C GLY A 88 21.84 -4.48 15.72
N MET A 89 22.32 -5.59 15.15
CA MET A 89 21.65 -6.91 15.16
C MET A 89 22.33 -7.92 16.09
N GLU A 90 23.53 -7.61 16.60
CA GLU A 90 24.26 -8.47 17.52
C GLU A 90 23.69 -8.32 18.94
N GLY A 91 23.49 -9.45 19.63
CA GLY A 91 22.90 -9.48 20.97
C GLY A 91 21.37 -9.61 21.02
N ILE A 92 20.69 -9.71 19.86
CA ILE A 92 19.26 -10.01 19.83
C ILE A 92 19.04 -11.49 20.20
N PRO A 93 18.17 -11.81 21.18
CA PRO A 93 17.83 -13.19 21.52
C PRO A 93 17.26 -13.95 20.31
N GLN A 94 17.64 -15.22 20.15
CA GLN A 94 17.24 -16.03 18.99
C GLN A 94 15.71 -16.12 18.85
N ASP A 95 14.99 -16.30 19.96
CA ASP A 95 13.52 -16.35 19.95
C ASP A 95 12.88 -15.11 19.31
N MET A 96 13.50 -13.95 19.47
CA MET A 96 13.02 -12.67 18.94
C MET A 96 13.34 -12.52 17.45
N LEU A 97 14.48 -13.06 17.01
CA LEU A 97 14.82 -13.16 15.58
C LEU A 97 13.84 -14.09 14.86
N ASP A 98 13.55 -15.25 15.45
CA ASP A 98 12.61 -16.22 14.89
C ASP A 98 11.18 -15.69 14.88
N GLN A 99 10.74 -15.01 15.94
CA GLN A 99 9.44 -14.35 15.98
C GLN A 99 9.31 -13.31 14.85
N HIS A 100 10.33 -12.49 14.65
CA HIS A 100 10.35 -11.50 13.57
C HIS A 100 10.31 -12.15 12.19
N ARG A 101 11.12 -13.20 11.97
CA ARG A 101 11.14 -13.98 10.74
C ARG A 101 9.76 -14.60 10.45
N ASN A 102 9.14 -15.22 11.44
CA ASN A 102 7.82 -15.83 11.33
C ASN A 102 6.74 -14.79 10.96
N ARG A 103 6.81 -13.59 11.55
CA ARG A 103 5.91 -12.49 11.21
C ARG A 103 6.08 -12.03 9.76
N ILE A 104 7.31 -11.87 9.28
CA ILE A 104 7.56 -11.51 7.87
C ILE A 104 6.96 -12.56 6.94
N LEU A 105 7.20 -13.85 7.23
CA LEU A 105 6.66 -14.95 6.43
C LEU A 105 5.13 -14.96 6.41
N GLN A 106 4.49 -14.75 7.56
CA GLN A 106 3.02 -14.65 7.65
C GLN A 106 2.48 -13.47 6.85
N ASN A 107 3.09 -12.29 6.98
CA ASN A 107 2.69 -11.11 6.21
C ASN A 107 2.84 -11.34 4.70
N PHE A 108 3.92 -12.00 4.27
CA PHE A 108 4.11 -12.33 2.87
C PHE A 108 3.03 -13.30 2.37
N GLN A 109 2.75 -14.37 3.13
CA GLN A 109 1.70 -15.33 2.79
C GLN A 109 0.32 -14.66 2.70
N GLN A 110 0.00 -13.77 3.64
CA GLN A 110 -1.25 -13.01 3.62
C GLN A 110 -1.32 -12.11 2.39
N ALA A 111 -0.26 -11.36 2.10
CA ALA A 111 -0.21 -10.48 0.92
C ALA A 111 -0.30 -11.27 -0.40
N GLN A 112 0.16 -12.52 -0.45
CA GLN A 112 -0.03 -13.41 -1.59
C GLN A 112 -1.50 -13.86 -1.70
N LYS A 113 -2.13 -14.27 -0.59
CA LYS A 113 -3.56 -14.63 -0.57
C LYS A 113 -4.45 -13.45 -0.98
N ASP A 114 -4.21 -12.26 -0.44
CA ASP A 114 -4.99 -11.07 -0.75
C ASP A 114 -4.89 -10.70 -2.23
N ARG A 115 -3.69 -10.83 -2.80
CA ARG A 115 -3.48 -10.67 -4.25
C ARG A 115 -4.24 -11.70 -5.05
N GLN A 116 -4.21 -12.97 -4.66
CA GLN A 116 -4.94 -14.03 -5.34
C GLN A 116 -6.46 -13.79 -5.30
N ILE A 117 -6.98 -13.33 -4.15
CA ILE A 117 -8.38 -12.94 -3.98
C ILE A 117 -8.71 -11.74 -4.89
N ALA A 118 -7.81 -10.75 -4.98
CA ALA A 118 -7.99 -9.57 -5.84
C ALA A 118 -7.90 -9.89 -7.34
N THR A 119 -7.00 -10.79 -7.76
CA THR A 119 -6.80 -11.18 -9.17
C THR A 119 -7.73 -12.31 -9.63
N GLY A 120 -8.53 -12.89 -8.72
CA GLY A 120 -9.58 -13.85 -9.06
C GLY A 120 -9.12 -15.22 -9.57
N ASN A 121 -7.82 -15.53 -9.53
CA ASN A 121 -7.25 -16.79 -10.01
C ASN A 121 -6.66 -17.60 -8.83
N PRO A 122 -7.30 -18.70 -8.40
CA PRO A 122 -6.85 -19.49 -7.24
C PRO A 122 -5.63 -20.37 -7.53
N LEU A 123 -4.95 -20.80 -6.46
CA LEU A 123 -3.83 -21.74 -6.51
C LEU A 123 -4.24 -23.11 -7.09
N PRO A 124 -3.37 -23.79 -7.86
CA PRO A 124 -3.61 -25.16 -8.27
C PRO A 124 -3.78 -26.05 -7.03
N GLY A 125 -4.96 -26.66 -6.86
CA GLY A 125 -5.23 -27.63 -5.80
C GLY A 125 -6.05 -27.15 -4.59
N GLN A 126 -6.41 -25.86 -4.50
CA GLN A 126 -7.45 -25.41 -3.56
C GLN A 126 -8.79 -25.30 -4.28
N GLY A 127 -9.69 -26.23 -3.96
CA GLY A 127 -11.05 -26.25 -4.49
C GLY A 127 -11.73 -24.90 -4.34
N HIS A 128 -12.40 -24.47 -5.41
CA HIS A 128 -13.19 -23.24 -5.41
C HIS A 128 -14.22 -23.31 -4.28
N ALA A 129 -14.12 -22.43 -3.29
CA ALA A 129 -15.33 -21.97 -2.63
C ALA A 129 -16.09 -21.18 -3.70
N GLN A 130 -16.98 -21.86 -4.43
CA GLN A 130 -17.94 -21.19 -5.31
C GLN A 130 -18.60 -20.12 -4.46
N LYS A 131 -18.29 -18.84 -4.72
CA LYS A 131 -19.21 -17.77 -4.36
C LYS A 131 -20.51 -18.18 -5.06
N LYS A 132 -21.48 -18.65 -4.29
CA LYS A 132 -22.77 -19.09 -4.82
C LYS A 132 -23.28 -17.94 -5.66
N ILE A 133 -23.29 -18.11 -6.98
CA ILE A 133 -23.92 -17.17 -7.89
C ILE A 133 -25.35 -17.06 -7.36
N LYS A 134 -25.73 -15.87 -6.91
CA LYS A 134 -27.11 -15.58 -6.53
C LYS A 134 -27.93 -15.72 -7.80
N THR A 135 -28.44 -16.92 -8.06
CA THR A 135 -29.34 -17.17 -9.18
C THR A 135 -30.64 -16.45 -8.87
N GLU A 136 -30.90 -15.34 -9.56
CA GLU A 136 -32.21 -14.71 -9.57
C GLU A 136 -33.25 -15.74 -10.03
N SER A 137 -34.44 -15.72 -9.44
CA SER A 137 -35.50 -16.65 -9.80
C SER A 137 -35.89 -16.47 -11.27
N PRO A 138 -36.38 -17.52 -11.97
CA PRO A 138 -36.79 -17.41 -13.38
C PRO A 138 -37.85 -16.33 -13.65
N GLU A 139 -38.60 -15.93 -12.62
CA GLU A 139 -39.64 -14.92 -12.70
C GLU A 139 -39.04 -13.50 -12.67
N GLU A 140 -38.05 -13.24 -11.81
CA GLU A 140 -37.32 -11.96 -11.76
C GLU A 140 -36.59 -11.69 -13.08
N LEU A 141 -35.99 -12.73 -13.69
CA LEU A 141 -35.36 -12.65 -15.00
C LEU A 141 -36.37 -12.33 -16.12
N LYS A 142 -37.55 -12.94 -16.10
CA LYS A 142 -38.62 -12.65 -17.07
C LYS A 142 -39.17 -11.23 -16.90
N GLN A 143 -39.35 -10.77 -15.66
CA GLN A 143 -39.79 -9.41 -15.36
C GLN A 143 -38.79 -8.38 -15.86
N ARG A 144 -37.49 -8.58 -15.60
CA ARG A 144 -36.43 -7.69 -16.08
C ARG A 144 -36.35 -7.65 -17.61
N LEU A 145 -36.53 -8.79 -18.28
CA LEU A 145 -36.61 -8.83 -19.75
C LEU A 145 -37.86 -8.16 -20.30
N ALA A 146 -39.01 -8.32 -19.64
CA ALA A 146 -40.26 -7.67 -20.03
C ALA A 146 -40.16 -6.15 -19.86
N GLU A 147 -39.58 -5.69 -18.76
CA GLU A 147 -39.33 -4.28 -18.49
C GLU A 147 -38.34 -3.68 -19.49
N PHE A 148 -37.26 -4.41 -19.82
CA PHE A 148 -36.32 -3.98 -20.84
C PHE A 148 -36.96 -3.89 -22.23
N ARG A 149 -37.79 -4.89 -22.61
CA ARG A 149 -38.53 -4.86 -23.87
C ARG A 149 -39.54 -3.72 -23.91
N LYS A 150 -40.24 -3.47 -22.81
CA LYS A 150 -41.18 -2.34 -22.66
C LYS A 150 -40.45 -1.00 -22.79
N ARG A 151 -39.32 -0.83 -22.09
CA ARG A 151 -38.48 0.38 -22.19
C ARG A 151 -37.96 0.58 -23.61
N LYS A 152 -37.49 -0.47 -24.27
CA LYS A 152 -37.04 -0.39 -25.66
C LYS A 152 -38.17 -0.03 -26.62
N GLN A 153 -39.37 -0.54 -26.40
CA GLN A 153 -40.56 -0.20 -27.19
C GLN A 153 -40.98 1.26 -26.94
N GLU A 154 -40.88 1.76 -25.71
CA GLU A 154 -41.17 3.14 -25.35
C GLU A 154 -40.14 4.13 -25.95
N ILE A 155 -38.86 3.77 -25.93
CA ILE A 155 -37.80 4.53 -26.61
C ILE A 155 -38.05 4.57 -28.12
N ALA A 156 -38.45 3.44 -28.72
CA ALA A 156 -38.78 3.38 -30.14
C ALA A 156 -40.03 4.20 -30.49
N ALA A 157 -41.04 4.20 -29.61
CA ALA A 157 -42.25 5.01 -29.77
C ALA A 157 -41.96 6.51 -29.64
N ASN A 158 -40.99 6.89 -28.81
CA ASN A 158 -40.52 8.27 -28.67
C ASN A 158 -39.43 8.65 -29.71
N GLY A 159 -39.35 7.98 -30.86
CA GLY A 159 -38.42 8.36 -31.93
C GLY A 159 -36.93 8.20 -31.56
N GLY A 160 -36.62 7.33 -30.59
CA GLY A 160 -35.26 7.03 -30.16
C GLY A 160 -34.76 7.84 -28.97
N VAL A 161 -35.55 8.77 -28.41
CA VAL A 161 -35.18 9.49 -27.18
C VAL A 161 -35.72 8.78 -25.93
N ASP A 162 -34.84 8.53 -24.97
CA ASP A 162 -35.14 7.83 -23.71
C ASP A 162 -35.76 8.83 -22.71
N PRO A 163 -37.07 8.73 -22.39
CA PRO A 163 -37.76 9.76 -21.60
C PRO A 163 -37.25 9.85 -20.15
N ALA A 164 -36.63 8.79 -19.63
CA ALA A 164 -36.00 8.78 -18.32
C ALA A 164 -34.66 9.54 -18.27
N ALA A 165 -34.02 9.79 -19.41
CA ALA A 165 -32.81 10.62 -19.49
C ALA A 165 -33.12 12.12 -19.45
N ALA A 166 -34.36 12.52 -19.77
CA ALA A 166 -34.80 13.92 -19.74
C ALA A 166 -35.27 14.39 -18.34
N ALA A 167 -35.49 13.47 -17.39
CA ALA A 167 -36.04 13.79 -16.07
C ALA A 167 -34.99 14.04 -14.97
N ASN A 168 -33.69 13.92 -15.27
CA ASN A 168 -32.61 14.23 -14.31
C ASN A 168 -31.57 15.15 -14.96
N THR A 169 -31.96 16.40 -15.20
CA THR A 169 -31.04 17.54 -15.34
C THR A 169 -31.33 18.55 -14.24
N GLU A 170 -30.95 18.22 -13.00
CA GLU A 170 -30.53 19.26 -12.07
C GLU A 170 -29.14 19.71 -12.50
N THR A 171 -29.07 20.97 -12.95
CA THR A 171 -27.85 21.62 -13.41
C THR A 171 -27.12 22.21 -12.21
N PRO A 172 -25.84 21.89 -11.94
CA PRO A 172 -24.95 22.85 -11.32
C PRO A 172 -24.21 23.59 -12.44
N ALA A 173 -24.36 24.92 -12.44
CA ALA A 173 -23.73 25.82 -13.39
C ALA A 173 -22.20 25.78 -13.30
N GLN A 174 -21.51 25.81 -14.44
CA GLN A 174 -20.16 26.40 -14.56
C GLN A 174 -19.76 26.72 -16.02
N ALA A 175 -19.56 28.02 -16.24
CA ALA A 175 -18.69 28.79 -17.17
C ALA A 175 -18.53 28.40 -18.67
N PRO A 176 -18.46 29.39 -19.59
CA PRO A 176 -18.48 29.18 -21.03
C PRO A 176 -17.09 28.86 -21.58
N PHE A 177 -16.97 27.76 -22.34
CA PHE A 177 -15.79 27.45 -23.13
C PHE A 177 -15.97 28.03 -24.54
N ASN A 178 -15.19 29.06 -24.86
CA ASN A 178 -15.17 29.72 -26.16
C ASN A 178 -14.24 28.94 -27.11
N GLY A 179 -14.81 28.12 -27.99
CA GLY A 179 -14.07 27.38 -29.04
C GLY A 179 -14.37 27.95 -30.43
N SER A 180 -13.50 28.81 -30.92
CA SER A 180 -13.51 29.25 -32.33
C SER A 180 -12.86 28.18 -33.20
N TYR A 181 -13.58 27.73 -34.23
CA TYR A 181 -13.08 26.80 -35.24
C TYR A 181 -12.15 27.53 -36.20
N GLN A 182 -10.89 27.11 -36.28
CA GLN A 182 -9.97 27.48 -37.36
C GLN A 182 -9.94 26.36 -38.41
N THR A 183 -10.33 26.70 -39.63
CA THR A 183 -10.21 25.87 -40.83
C THR A 183 -8.74 25.81 -41.30
N PRO A 184 -8.23 24.66 -41.74
CA PRO A 184 -6.88 24.54 -42.31
C PRO A 184 -6.84 25.06 -43.76
N PRO A 185 -5.69 25.57 -44.25
CA PRO A 185 -5.58 26.13 -45.59
C PRO A 185 -5.45 25.01 -46.64
N GLN A 186 -6.14 25.18 -47.78
CA GLN A 186 -5.96 24.32 -48.94
C GLN A 186 -4.61 24.62 -49.61
N ALA A 187 -3.78 23.59 -49.74
CA ALA A 187 -2.58 23.63 -50.56
C ALA A 187 -2.93 23.25 -52.01
N SER A 188 -2.79 24.22 -52.91
CA SER A 188 -2.92 24.06 -54.36
C SER A 188 -1.77 23.20 -54.90
N PHE A 189 -2.11 22.13 -55.60
CA PHE A 189 -1.17 21.27 -56.33
C PHE A 189 -0.96 21.87 -57.73
N ASP A 190 0.21 22.43 -58.00
CA ASP A 190 0.62 22.83 -59.36
C ASP A 190 1.64 21.84 -59.90
N GLN A 191 1.33 21.29 -61.08
CA GLN A 191 2.08 20.27 -61.80
C GLN A 191 2.38 20.83 -63.19
N GLN A 192 3.64 21.14 -63.50
CA GLN A 192 4.27 20.93 -64.83
C GLN A 192 5.76 21.36 -64.80
N GLN A 193 6.69 20.42 -64.94
CA GLN A 193 7.37 19.98 -66.18
C GLN A 193 8.43 20.94 -66.72
N GLY A 194 9.64 20.40 -66.91
CA GLY A 194 10.34 20.57 -68.19
C GLY A 194 11.72 21.22 -68.14
N TYR A 195 12.73 20.35 -68.31
CA TYR A 195 14.09 20.55 -68.83
C TYR A 195 15.08 21.43 -68.06
#